data_AF-A0AAU4EE59-F1
#
_entry.id   AF-A0AAU4EE59-F1
#
_cell.length_a   1.000
_cell.length_b   1.000
_cell.length_c   1.000
_cell.angle_alpha   90.00
_cell.angle_beta   90.00
_cell.angle_gamma   90.00
#
_symmetry.space_group_name_H-M   'P 1'
#
loop_
_entity.id
_entity.type
_entity.pdbx_description
1 polymer ?
#
loop_
_entity_poly.entity_id
_entity_poly.type
_entity_poly.pdbx_seq_one_letter_code
_entity_poly.pdbx_strand_id
1 'polypeptide(L)'
;MTKLSAEQIARHAYDAGFRGQGLTTAVAVALAESGGRTTAHNATPPDNSYGLWQINMLGALGPDRRHQYHLKSNDALFDPDTNARVAKDISSDGKDFTPWSTYTNGAYKDQLTAARKAAQDVTKHHGKPSHAQSGGTPSGALRVDDAVLHAYVKRTHGVSDALGGAAGHLGDVRDIAGDSFGKIGKESGFADALAAFGLALQKQVKGVGSHATGLATAAQKAAKTYRDHETATAAALDEHARRS
;
A
#
# COMPACT_ATOMS: atom_id res chain seq x y z
N MET A 1 -6.81 -24.91 12.71
CA MET A 1 -5.87 -23.79 12.49
C MET A 1 -6.66 -22.60 11.98
N THR A 2 -6.53 -21.43 12.61
CA THR A 2 -7.28 -20.22 12.22
C THR A 2 -6.56 -19.52 11.08
N LYS A 3 -7.28 -19.27 9.98
CA LYS A 3 -6.81 -18.48 8.84
C LYS A 3 -7.65 -17.21 8.76
N LEU A 4 -7.01 -16.06 8.83
CA LEU A 4 -7.65 -14.76 8.75
C LEU A 4 -7.73 -14.28 7.30
N SER A 5 -8.81 -13.56 6.99
CA SER A 5 -8.94 -12.81 5.74
C SER A 5 -8.06 -11.55 5.76
N ALA A 6 -7.88 -10.92 4.59
CA ALA A 6 -7.16 -9.65 4.48
C ALA A 6 -7.79 -8.56 5.37
N GLU A 7 -9.12 -8.52 5.47
CA GLU A 7 -9.88 -7.57 6.29
C GLU A 7 -9.65 -7.77 7.78
N GLN A 8 -9.62 -9.03 8.24
CA GLN A 8 -9.32 -9.37 9.63
C GLN A 8 -7.88 -9.00 9.98
N ILE A 9 -6.92 -9.30 9.09
CA ILE A 9 -5.51 -8.89 9.25
C ILE A 9 -5.40 -7.36 9.29
N ALA A 10 -6.12 -6.65 8.42
CA ALA A 10 -6.13 -5.19 8.39
C ALA A 10 -6.68 -4.58 9.68
N ARG A 11 -7.65 -5.22 10.34
CA ARG A 11 -8.13 -4.78 11.67
C ARG A 11 -7.03 -4.90 12.72
N HIS A 12 -6.39 -6.06 12.86
CA HIS A 12 -5.28 -6.23 13.80
C HIS A 12 -4.12 -5.25 13.54
N ALA A 13 -3.76 -5.03 12.27
CA ALA A 13 -2.74 -4.06 11.89
C ALA A 13 -3.16 -2.62 12.22
N TYR A 14 -4.41 -2.25 11.94
CA TYR A 14 -4.92 -0.92 12.26
C TYR A 14 -4.98 -0.70 13.79
N ASP A 15 -5.45 -1.68 14.56
CA ASP A 15 -5.53 -1.58 16.01
C ASP A 15 -4.12 -1.49 16.65
N ALA A 16 -3.11 -2.12 16.03
CA ALA A 16 -1.70 -1.95 16.39
C ALA A 16 -1.09 -0.58 16.00
N GLY A 17 -1.81 0.23 15.24
CA GLY A 17 -1.41 1.60 14.89
C GLY A 17 -0.89 1.82 13.47
N PHE A 18 -0.90 0.80 12.59
CA PHE A 18 -0.55 1.01 11.18
C PHE A 18 -1.58 1.90 10.47
N ARG A 19 -1.11 2.82 9.62
CA ARG A 19 -1.99 3.73 8.84
C ARG A 19 -1.50 3.88 7.40
N GLY A 20 -2.38 4.38 6.53
CA GLY A 20 -2.04 4.75 5.16
C GLY A 20 -1.38 3.63 4.34
N GLN A 21 -0.28 3.94 3.66
CA GLN A 21 0.48 2.95 2.89
C GLN A 21 1.12 1.89 3.79
N GLY A 22 1.60 2.26 4.99
CA GLY A 22 2.15 1.30 5.94
C GLY A 22 1.16 0.21 6.34
N LEU A 23 -0.12 0.56 6.52
CA LEU A 23 -1.19 -0.41 6.74
C LEU A 23 -1.40 -1.35 5.55
N THR A 24 -1.41 -0.81 4.34
CA THR A 24 -1.53 -1.63 3.11
C THR A 24 -0.36 -2.60 2.99
N THR A 25 0.87 -2.13 3.18
CA THR A 25 2.07 -2.97 3.10
C THR A 25 2.09 -4.02 4.21
N ALA A 26 1.72 -3.67 5.44
CA ALA A 26 1.65 -4.62 6.54
C ALA A 26 0.69 -5.79 6.26
N VAL A 27 -0.49 -5.52 5.71
CA VAL A 27 -1.46 -6.57 5.33
C VAL A 27 -0.92 -7.45 4.21
N ALA A 28 -0.31 -6.83 3.19
CA ALA A 28 0.28 -7.56 2.07
C ALA A 28 1.44 -8.47 2.51
N VAL A 29 2.31 -7.98 3.39
CA VAL A 29 3.40 -8.76 3.99
C VAL A 29 2.85 -9.92 4.80
N ALA A 30 1.89 -9.71 5.71
CA ALA A 30 1.31 -10.81 6.49
C ALA A 30 0.70 -11.92 5.62
N LEU A 31 0.01 -11.55 4.54
CA LEU A 31 -0.55 -12.51 3.59
C LEU A 31 0.53 -13.27 2.84
N ALA A 32 1.62 -12.62 2.44
CA ALA A 32 2.74 -13.27 1.75
C ALA A 32 3.53 -14.20 2.69
N GLU A 33 3.74 -13.78 3.94
CA GLU A 33 4.52 -14.51 4.95
C GLU A 33 3.79 -15.77 5.44
N SER A 34 2.51 -15.64 5.80
CA SER A 34 1.78 -16.73 6.50
C SER A 34 0.62 -17.31 5.69
N GLY A 35 0.20 -16.64 4.61
CA GLY A 35 -1.09 -16.90 3.98
C GLY A 35 -2.28 -16.57 4.89
N GLY A 36 -2.08 -15.77 5.94
CA GLY A 36 -3.09 -15.43 6.94
C GLY A 36 -3.25 -16.46 8.07
N ARG A 37 -2.37 -17.45 8.18
CA ARG A 37 -2.43 -18.47 9.27
C ARG A 37 -1.86 -17.88 10.57
N THR A 38 -2.69 -17.74 11.59
CA THR A 38 -2.27 -17.12 12.87
C THR A 38 -1.23 -17.94 13.62
N THR A 39 -1.24 -19.27 13.44
CA THR A 39 -0.28 -20.21 14.04
C THR A 39 0.81 -20.64 13.07
N ALA A 40 1.14 -19.81 12.06
CA ALA A 40 2.25 -20.10 11.15
C ALA A 40 3.58 -20.10 11.92
N HIS A 41 4.37 -21.15 11.75
CA HIS A 41 5.70 -21.28 12.35
C HIS A 41 6.66 -21.84 11.31
N ASN A 42 7.75 -21.12 11.06
CA ASN A 42 8.89 -21.59 10.29
C ASN A 42 10.06 -21.84 11.24
N ALA A 43 10.43 -23.10 11.44
CA ALA A 43 11.53 -23.52 12.31
C ALA A 43 12.82 -23.88 11.55
N THR A 44 12.87 -23.61 10.25
CA THR A 44 14.02 -23.95 9.39
C THR A 44 15.03 -22.80 9.40
N PRO A 45 16.27 -23.01 9.89
CA PRO A 45 17.31 -21.99 9.87
C PRO A 45 17.53 -21.44 8.45
N PRO A 46 17.74 -20.12 8.28
CA PRO A 46 18.01 -19.10 9.30
C PRO A 46 16.78 -18.48 9.97
N ASP A 47 15.61 -19.13 9.92
CA ASP A 47 14.38 -18.66 10.56
C ASP A 47 13.96 -19.50 11.77
N ASN A 48 13.40 -18.79 12.76
CA ASN A 48 12.52 -19.34 13.79
C ASN A 48 11.35 -18.36 13.96
N SER A 49 10.46 -18.30 12.97
CA SER A 49 9.55 -17.18 12.74
C SER A 49 8.09 -17.52 13.05
N TYR A 50 7.39 -16.64 13.77
CA TYR A 50 6.07 -16.92 14.36
C TYR A 50 4.98 -15.95 13.89
N GLY A 51 3.79 -16.50 13.67
CA GLY A 51 2.55 -15.74 13.49
C GLY A 51 2.37 -15.15 12.09
N LEU A 52 1.41 -14.24 11.98
CA LEU A 52 0.97 -13.62 10.73
C LEU A 52 2.10 -12.90 9.99
N TRP A 53 2.92 -12.13 10.73
CA TRP A 53 4.05 -11.35 10.22
C TRP A 53 5.39 -12.07 10.36
N GLN A 54 5.40 -13.37 10.66
CA GLN A 54 6.61 -14.20 10.73
C GLN A 54 7.75 -13.53 11.51
N ILE A 55 7.50 -13.19 12.76
CA ILE A 55 8.48 -12.53 13.63
C ILE A 55 9.58 -13.54 14.01
N ASN A 56 10.80 -13.33 13.50
CA ASN A 56 11.95 -14.20 13.75
C ASN A 56 12.43 -14.16 15.22
N MET A 57 12.55 -15.32 15.85
CA MET A 57 12.99 -15.52 17.22
C MET A 57 14.26 -16.40 17.29
N LEU A 58 15.02 -16.50 16.20
CA LEU A 58 16.22 -17.33 16.12
C LEU A 58 17.36 -16.77 16.98
N GLY A 59 18.04 -17.63 17.73
CA GLY A 59 19.23 -17.26 18.51
C GLY A 59 18.96 -16.15 19.53
N ALA A 60 19.83 -15.14 19.56
CA ALA A 60 19.73 -14.02 20.48
C ALA A 60 18.49 -13.14 20.26
N LEU A 61 17.92 -13.11 19.05
CA LEU A 61 16.70 -12.35 18.76
C LEU A 61 15.53 -12.80 19.64
N GLY A 62 15.46 -14.09 19.98
CA GLY A 62 14.39 -14.64 20.80
C GLY A 62 14.34 -14.00 22.20
N PRO A 63 15.37 -14.19 23.04
CA PRO A 63 15.47 -13.53 24.34
C PRO A 63 15.29 -12.00 24.28
N ASP A 64 15.95 -11.33 23.33
CA ASP A 64 15.93 -9.86 23.23
C ASP A 64 14.52 -9.34 22.95
N ARG A 65 13.83 -9.93 21.97
CA ARG A 65 12.45 -9.56 21.62
C ARG A 65 11.46 -9.91 22.72
N ARG A 66 11.65 -11.02 23.43
CA ARG A 66 10.80 -11.35 24.59
C ARG A 66 10.92 -10.29 25.68
N HIS A 67 12.13 -9.84 25.97
CA HIS A 67 12.36 -8.77 26.94
C HIS A 67 11.78 -7.43 26.44
N GLN A 68 12.11 -7.03 25.21
CA GLN A 68 11.67 -5.76 24.60
C GLN A 68 10.15 -5.63 24.49
N TYR A 69 9.45 -6.72 24.14
CA TYR A 69 8.00 -6.70 23.91
C TYR A 69 7.19 -7.36 25.04
N HIS A 70 7.83 -7.63 26.18
CA HIS A 70 7.20 -8.25 27.35
C HIS A 70 6.45 -9.56 27.04
N LEU A 71 7.03 -10.40 26.19
CA LEU A 71 6.43 -11.67 25.76
C LEU A 71 6.75 -12.77 26.77
N LYS A 72 5.71 -13.47 27.25
CA LYS A 72 5.87 -14.61 28.17
C LYS A 72 6.61 -15.80 27.52
N SER A 73 6.40 -16.01 26.23
CA SER A 73 7.03 -17.05 25.42
C SER A 73 6.94 -16.66 23.94
N ASN A 74 7.60 -17.42 23.06
CA ASN A 74 7.48 -17.20 21.61
C ASN A 74 6.03 -17.43 21.11
N ASP A 75 5.29 -18.35 21.74
CA ASP A 75 3.90 -18.66 21.39
C ASP A 75 2.95 -17.47 21.56
N ALA A 76 3.33 -16.46 22.36
CA ALA A 76 2.61 -15.20 22.45
C ALA A 76 2.50 -14.50 21.07
N LEU A 77 3.38 -14.82 20.12
CA LEU A 77 3.34 -14.30 18.75
C LEU A 77 2.31 -15.00 17.85
N PHE A 78 1.63 -16.06 18.31
CA PHE A 78 0.48 -16.63 17.61
C PHE A 78 -0.82 -15.84 17.85
N ASP A 79 -0.83 -14.97 18.86
CA ASP A 79 -1.90 -13.99 19.06
C ASP A 79 -1.77 -12.86 18.02
N PRO A 80 -2.77 -12.64 17.15
CA PRO A 80 -2.70 -11.66 16.07
C PRO A 80 -2.44 -10.22 16.53
N ASP A 81 -3.02 -9.81 17.66
CA ASP A 81 -2.83 -8.46 18.20
C ASP A 81 -1.39 -8.25 18.68
N THR A 82 -0.86 -9.23 19.40
CA THR A 82 0.54 -9.21 19.87
C THR A 82 1.51 -9.25 18.69
N ASN A 83 1.27 -10.09 17.69
CA ASN A 83 2.09 -10.18 16.49
C ASN A 83 2.07 -8.86 15.69
N ALA A 84 0.91 -8.22 15.55
CA ALA A 84 0.75 -6.94 14.87
C ALA A 84 1.51 -5.79 15.57
N ARG A 85 1.45 -5.72 16.91
CA ARG A 85 2.20 -4.70 17.69
C ARG A 85 3.71 -4.83 17.50
N VAL A 86 4.22 -6.05 17.54
CA VAL A 86 5.65 -6.32 17.32
C VAL A 86 6.06 -5.99 15.88
N ALA A 87 5.25 -6.38 14.89
CA ALA A 87 5.50 -6.04 13.49
C ALA A 87 5.51 -4.52 13.25
N LYS A 88 4.65 -3.77 13.91
CA LYS A 88 4.59 -2.30 13.83
C LYS A 88 5.88 -1.65 14.33
N ASP A 89 6.43 -2.15 15.42
CA ASP A 89 7.69 -1.64 15.96
C ASP A 89 8.88 -1.98 15.06
N ILE A 90 9.03 -3.25 14.66
CA ILE A 90 10.10 -3.70 13.76
C ILE A 90 10.08 -2.93 12.43
N SER A 91 8.89 -2.56 11.95
CA SER A 91 8.73 -1.82 10.69
C SER A 91 8.91 -0.30 10.82
N SER A 92 9.46 0.20 11.93
CA SER A 92 9.60 1.64 12.19
C SER A 92 8.27 2.40 12.01
N ASP A 93 7.20 1.90 12.64
CA ASP A 93 5.81 2.38 12.50
C ASP A 93 5.21 2.18 11.10
N GLY A 94 5.64 1.15 10.37
CA GLY A 94 5.21 0.90 9.00
C GLY A 94 5.86 1.83 7.97
N LYS A 95 7.04 2.37 8.28
CA LYS A 95 7.85 3.20 7.36
C LYS A 95 8.92 2.36 6.64
N ASP A 96 9.35 1.25 7.22
CA ASP A 96 10.38 0.38 6.67
C ASP A 96 9.97 -1.10 6.80
N PHE A 97 9.94 -1.83 5.69
CA PHE A 97 9.62 -3.26 5.67
C PHE A 97 10.80 -4.11 5.16
N THR A 98 12.00 -3.54 5.05
CA THR A 98 13.22 -4.27 4.65
C THR A 98 13.57 -5.48 5.52
N PRO A 99 13.17 -5.59 6.81
CA PRO A 99 13.38 -6.83 7.57
C PRO A 99 12.62 -8.05 7.05
N TRP A 100 11.59 -7.87 6.20
CA TRP A 100 10.79 -8.96 5.65
C TRP A 100 11.29 -9.34 4.25
N SER A 101 11.64 -10.61 4.08
CA SER A 101 12.11 -11.12 2.79
C SER A 101 11.00 -11.06 1.72
N THR A 102 9.75 -11.31 2.10
CA THR A 102 8.58 -11.17 1.21
C THR A 102 8.38 -9.76 0.69
N TYR A 103 8.86 -8.75 1.43
CA TYR A 103 8.88 -7.36 0.98
C TYR A 103 10.02 -7.13 -0.02
N THR A 104 11.25 -7.53 0.33
CA THR A 104 12.44 -7.26 -0.50
C THR A 104 12.49 -8.08 -1.79
N ASN A 105 11.99 -9.32 -1.79
CA ASN A 105 11.87 -10.15 -2.99
C ASN A 105 10.61 -9.83 -3.83
N GLY A 106 9.72 -8.99 -3.31
CA GLY A 106 8.52 -8.53 -4.02
C GLY A 106 7.30 -9.45 -3.94
N ALA A 107 7.34 -10.58 -3.22
CA ALA A 107 6.20 -11.50 -3.08
C ALA A 107 4.95 -10.83 -2.50
N TYR A 108 5.11 -9.82 -1.63
CA TYR A 108 3.98 -9.04 -1.10
C TYR A 108 3.17 -8.33 -2.19
N LYS A 109 3.74 -8.07 -3.38
CA LYS A 109 3.07 -7.33 -4.46
C LYS A 109 1.83 -8.06 -4.97
N ASP A 110 1.86 -9.39 -4.97
CA ASP A 110 0.72 -10.22 -5.38
C ASP A 110 -0.47 -10.06 -4.43
N GLN A 111 -0.21 -9.66 -3.17
CA GLN A 111 -1.21 -9.44 -2.15
C GLN A 111 -1.72 -7.99 -2.10
N LEU A 112 -1.12 -7.06 -2.86
CA LEU A 112 -1.44 -5.63 -2.77
C LEU A 112 -2.89 -5.31 -3.15
N THR A 113 -3.50 -6.06 -4.06
CA THR A 113 -4.91 -5.83 -4.43
C THR A 113 -5.84 -6.12 -3.25
N ALA A 114 -5.70 -7.28 -2.61
CA ALA A 114 -6.47 -7.64 -1.44
C ALA A 114 -6.15 -6.74 -0.25
N ALA A 115 -4.87 -6.44 -0.03
CA ALA A 115 -4.41 -5.60 1.07
C ALA A 115 -4.92 -4.16 0.98
N ARG A 116 -4.92 -3.55 -0.22
CA ARG A 116 -5.46 -2.20 -0.44
C ARG A 116 -6.95 -2.16 -0.13
N LYS A 117 -7.70 -3.15 -0.61
CA LYS A 117 -9.14 -3.25 -0.33
C LYS A 117 -9.39 -3.33 1.18
N ALA A 118 -8.73 -4.26 1.86
CA ALA A 118 -8.87 -4.45 3.29
C ALA A 118 -8.48 -3.20 4.11
N ALA A 119 -7.36 -2.56 3.78
CA ALA A 119 -6.90 -1.34 4.45
C ALA A 119 -7.86 -0.15 4.24
N GLN A 120 -8.46 -0.02 3.06
CA GLN A 120 -9.47 1.00 2.79
C GLN A 120 -10.76 0.72 3.57
N ASP A 121 -11.23 -0.53 3.52
CA ASP A 121 -12.47 -0.93 4.19
C ASP A 121 -12.34 -0.71 5.71
N VAL A 122 -11.23 -1.14 6.31
CA VAL A 122 -11.01 -0.93 7.74
C VAL A 122 -10.99 0.56 8.09
N THR A 123 -10.23 1.38 7.34
CA THR A 123 -10.10 2.83 7.58
C THR A 123 -11.45 3.57 7.47
N LYS A 124 -12.32 3.16 6.54
CA LYS A 124 -13.66 3.74 6.38
C LYS A 124 -14.62 3.36 7.52
N HIS A 125 -14.46 2.17 8.09
CA HIS A 125 -15.41 1.59 9.05
C HIS A 125 -14.99 1.68 10.53
N HIS A 126 -13.81 2.23 10.86
CA HIS A 126 -13.34 2.41 12.24
C HIS A 126 -14.16 3.40 13.11
N GLY A 127 -15.31 3.91 12.61
CA GLY A 127 -16.27 4.71 13.38
C GLY A 127 -17.54 3.97 13.83
N LYS A 128 -17.70 2.67 13.55
CA LYS A 128 -18.86 1.87 14.01
C LYS A 128 -18.44 0.47 14.46
N PRO A 129 -18.78 0.03 15.68
CA PRO A 129 -18.48 -1.33 16.13
C PRO A 129 -19.42 -2.31 15.41
N SER A 130 -18.88 -3.27 14.68
CA SER A 130 -19.64 -4.41 14.17
C SER A 130 -19.43 -5.59 15.13
N HIS A 131 -20.42 -5.84 15.99
CA HIS A 131 -20.54 -7.11 16.69
C HIS A 131 -20.71 -8.25 15.67
N ALA A 132 -20.03 -9.35 15.95
CA ALA A 132 -20.08 -10.57 15.15
C ALA A 132 -21.46 -11.22 15.22
N GLN A 133 -21.97 -11.72 14.08
CA GLN A 133 -22.63 -13.02 14.06
C GLN A 133 -22.72 -13.62 12.64
N SER A 134 -22.67 -14.95 12.65
CA SER A 134 -22.71 -15.91 11.57
C SER A 134 -24.03 -15.90 10.77
N GLY A 135 -23.94 -16.28 9.50
CA GLY A 135 -24.99 -17.01 8.78
C GLY A 135 -25.94 -16.19 7.90
N GLY A 136 -25.71 -16.21 6.58
CA GLY A 136 -26.67 -15.71 5.58
C GLY A 136 -26.08 -15.57 4.18
N THR A 137 -26.53 -16.44 3.27
CA THR A 137 -26.26 -16.55 1.81
C THR A 137 -26.42 -15.21 1.05
N PRO A 138 -25.75 -15.03 -0.12
CA PRO A 138 -25.24 -13.75 -0.57
C PRO A 138 -26.24 -12.97 -1.40
N SER A 139 -26.27 -11.65 -1.21
CA SER A 139 -26.75 -10.69 -2.21
C SER A 139 -26.27 -9.31 -1.83
N GLY A 140 -25.37 -8.77 -2.62
CA GLY A 140 -24.81 -7.46 -2.43
C GLY A 140 -23.70 -7.27 -3.45
N ALA A 141 -24.10 -6.91 -4.67
CA ALA A 141 -23.17 -6.47 -5.70
C ALA A 141 -22.12 -5.53 -5.07
N LEU A 142 -20.84 -5.79 -5.35
CA LEU A 142 -19.74 -4.89 -5.04
C LEU A 142 -20.00 -3.56 -5.76
N ARG A 143 -20.78 -2.68 -5.15
CA ARG A 143 -21.01 -1.33 -5.64
C ARG A 143 -19.73 -0.54 -5.39
N VAL A 144 -18.96 -0.40 -6.45
CA VAL A 144 -17.88 0.56 -6.51
C VAL A 144 -18.52 1.94 -6.49
N ASP A 145 -18.26 2.72 -5.45
CA ASP A 145 -18.75 4.10 -5.36
C ASP A 145 -18.05 4.95 -6.43
N ASP A 146 -18.77 5.21 -7.53
CA ASP A 146 -18.30 5.96 -8.69
C ASP A 146 -17.76 7.35 -8.28
N ALA A 147 -18.33 7.95 -7.22
CA ALA A 147 -17.87 9.23 -6.71
C ALA A 147 -16.45 9.14 -6.13
N VAL A 148 -16.07 8.02 -5.51
CA VAL A 148 -14.74 7.81 -4.92
C VAL A 148 -13.70 7.59 -6.00
N LEU A 149 -14.01 6.80 -7.04
CA LEU A 149 -13.11 6.61 -8.18
C LEU A 149 -12.94 7.89 -8.98
N HIS A 150 -14.02 8.64 -9.21
CA HIS A 150 -13.94 9.93 -9.88
C HIS A 150 -13.12 10.95 -9.09
N ALA A 151 -13.27 10.99 -7.76
CA ALA A 151 -12.46 11.85 -6.90
C ALA A 151 -10.98 11.44 -6.86
N TYR A 152 -10.68 10.14 -6.98
CA TYR A 152 -9.31 9.65 -7.10
C TYR A 152 -8.67 10.08 -8.43
N VAL A 153 -9.35 9.81 -9.55
CA VAL A 153 -8.92 10.21 -10.90
C VAL A 153 -8.67 11.72 -10.95
N LYS A 154 -9.61 12.53 -10.43
CA LYS A 154 -9.49 13.99 -10.38
C LYS A 154 -8.27 14.46 -9.59
N ARG A 155 -7.99 13.85 -8.44
CA ARG A 155 -6.78 14.18 -7.64
C ARG A 155 -5.50 13.80 -8.37
N THR A 156 -5.45 12.64 -9.00
CA THR A 156 -4.26 12.19 -9.73
C THR A 156 -3.98 13.06 -10.96
N HIS A 157 -5.01 13.52 -11.68
CA HIS A 157 -4.85 14.52 -12.74
C HIS A 157 -4.34 15.86 -12.20
N GLY A 158 -4.91 16.36 -11.10
CA GLY A 158 -4.43 17.60 -10.48
C GLY A 158 -2.96 17.56 -10.06
N VAL A 159 -2.48 16.40 -9.57
CA VAL A 159 -1.06 16.19 -9.28
C VAL A 159 -0.22 16.21 -10.58
N SER A 160 -0.69 15.58 -11.65
CA SER A 160 -0.01 15.61 -12.95
C SER A 160 0.10 17.04 -13.50
N ASP A 161 -0.97 17.83 -13.41
CA ASP A 161 -1.01 19.21 -13.90
C ASP A 161 -0.06 20.10 -13.08
N ALA A 162 -0.06 19.95 -11.75
CA ALA A 162 0.85 20.68 -10.87
C ALA A 162 2.32 20.34 -11.15
N LEU A 163 2.64 19.07 -11.40
CA LEU A 163 3.99 18.63 -11.77
C LEU A 163 4.39 19.13 -13.15
N GLY A 164 3.46 19.19 -14.10
CA GLY A 164 3.68 19.80 -15.41
C GLY A 164 4.03 21.28 -15.31
N GLY A 165 3.29 22.04 -14.49
CA GLY A 165 3.57 23.44 -14.19
C GLY A 165 4.94 23.65 -13.53
N ALA A 166 5.27 22.86 -12.51
CA ALA A 166 6.57 22.91 -11.85
C ALA A 166 7.74 22.58 -12.81
N ALA A 167 7.56 21.60 -13.71
CA ALA A 167 8.53 21.28 -14.75
C ALA A 167 8.68 22.38 -15.82
N GLY A 168 7.65 23.22 -16.00
CA GLY A 168 7.71 24.42 -16.82
C GLY A 168 8.61 25.49 -16.18
N HIS A 169 8.35 25.82 -14.92
CA HIS A 169 9.12 26.83 -14.17
C HIS A 169 10.60 26.47 -13.97
N LEU A 170 10.94 25.17 -13.90
CA LEU A 170 12.34 24.72 -13.89
C LEU A 170 13.06 25.02 -15.22
N GLY A 171 12.33 25.09 -16.34
CA GLY A 171 12.86 25.56 -17.61
C GLY A 171 13.28 27.04 -17.52
N ASP A 172 12.43 27.87 -16.91
CA ASP A 172 12.68 29.31 -16.74
C ASP A 172 13.93 29.56 -15.87
N VAL A 173 14.11 28.78 -14.79
CA VAL A 173 15.29 28.87 -13.90
C VAL A 173 16.60 28.49 -14.62
N ARG A 174 16.53 27.47 -15.49
CA ARG A 174 17.69 27.08 -16.32
C ARG A 174 18.10 28.21 -17.26
N ASP A 175 17.13 28.90 -17.84
CA ASP A 175 17.39 29.98 -18.79
C ASP A 175 17.97 31.21 -18.06
N ILE A 176 17.50 31.52 -16.83
CA ILE A 176 18.08 32.55 -15.95
C ILE A 176 19.54 32.23 -15.56
N ALA A 177 19.89 30.97 -15.32
CA ALA A 177 21.24 30.56 -14.97
C ALA A 177 22.24 30.81 -16.12
N GLY A 178 21.81 30.67 -17.38
CA GLY A 178 22.63 31.02 -18.54
C GLY A 178 22.99 32.50 -18.59
N ASP A 179 22.07 33.36 -18.17
CA ASP A 179 22.18 34.82 -18.26
C ASP A 179 22.84 35.46 -17.03
N SER A 180 22.68 34.87 -15.84
CA SER A 180 23.04 35.52 -14.57
C SER A 180 24.50 35.32 -14.13
N PHE A 181 25.18 34.27 -14.58
CA PHE A 181 26.55 33.97 -14.13
C PHE A 181 27.66 34.47 -15.06
N GLY A 182 27.30 35.06 -16.20
CA GLY A 182 28.22 35.73 -17.11
C GLY A 182 29.42 34.86 -17.52
N LYS A 183 30.60 35.47 -17.65
CA LYS A 183 31.82 34.78 -18.10
C LYS A 183 32.43 33.88 -17.02
N ILE A 184 32.36 34.30 -15.75
CA ILE A 184 32.95 33.58 -14.60
C ILE A 184 32.23 32.26 -14.33
N GLY A 185 30.89 32.22 -14.47
CA GLY A 185 30.12 30.97 -14.35
C GLY A 185 30.39 29.98 -15.48
N LYS A 186 30.75 30.46 -16.67
CA LYS A 186 31.13 29.62 -17.82
C LYS A 186 32.54 29.07 -17.66
N GLU A 187 33.50 29.91 -17.25
CA GLU A 187 34.90 29.50 -17.07
C GLU A 187 35.08 28.51 -15.89
N SER A 188 34.21 28.56 -14.89
CA SER A 188 34.20 27.60 -13.78
C SER A 188 33.39 26.32 -14.05
N GLY A 189 32.64 26.25 -15.16
CA GLY A 189 31.75 25.13 -15.48
C GLY A 189 30.49 25.04 -14.60
N PHE A 190 30.29 25.98 -13.67
CA PHE A 190 29.15 25.99 -12.76
C PHE A 190 27.82 26.19 -13.49
N ALA A 191 27.79 27.10 -14.49
CA ALA A 191 26.59 27.36 -15.28
C ALA A 191 26.13 26.10 -16.04
N ASP A 192 27.08 25.37 -16.63
CA ASP A 192 26.81 24.12 -17.36
C ASP A 192 26.34 23.01 -16.42
N ALA A 193 26.96 22.90 -15.24
CA ALA A 193 26.55 21.93 -14.22
C ALA A 193 25.13 22.20 -13.69
N LEU A 194 24.80 23.48 -13.42
CA LEU A 194 23.47 23.88 -12.97
C LEU A 194 22.42 23.67 -14.07
N ALA A 195 22.75 23.95 -15.33
CA ALA A 195 21.86 23.69 -16.46
C ALA A 195 21.60 22.19 -16.65
N ALA A 196 22.64 21.35 -16.55
CA ALA A 196 22.51 19.90 -16.62
C ALA A 196 21.68 19.34 -15.46
N PHE A 197 21.90 19.85 -14.25
CA PHE A 197 21.10 19.50 -13.07
C PHE A 197 19.63 19.88 -13.24
N GLY A 198 19.33 21.11 -13.67
CA GLY A 198 17.97 21.57 -13.93
C GLY A 198 17.26 20.71 -14.98
N LEU A 199 17.97 20.30 -16.04
CA LEU A 199 17.44 19.41 -17.08
C LEU A 199 17.17 17.99 -16.56
N ALA A 200 18.05 17.46 -15.71
CA ALA A 200 17.83 16.16 -15.07
C ALA A 200 16.62 16.19 -14.14
N LEU A 201 16.49 17.23 -13.32
CA LEU A 201 15.34 17.43 -12.42
C LEU A 201 14.03 17.58 -13.22
N GLN A 202 14.03 18.38 -14.29
CA GLN A 202 12.88 18.55 -15.17
C GLN A 202 12.42 17.20 -15.78
N LYS A 203 13.37 16.38 -16.25
CA LYS A 203 13.07 15.04 -16.78
C LYS A 203 12.44 14.13 -15.72
N GLN A 204 12.95 14.16 -14.49
CA GLN A 204 12.40 13.38 -13.38
C GLN A 204 10.97 13.82 -13.04
N VAL A 205 10.71 15.13 -12.92
CA VAL A 205 9.37 15.67 -12.63
C VAL A 205 8.37 15.30 -13.75
N LYS A 206 8.76 15.41 -15.02
CA LYS A 206 7.94 14.97 -16.16
C LYS A 206 7.66 13.46 -16.15
N GLY A 207 8.65 12.66 -15.74
CA GLY A 207 8.47 11.21 -15.57
C GLY A 207 7.40 10.90 -14.53
N VAL A 208 7.47 11.53 -13.36
CA VAL A 208 6.47 11.35 -12.28
C VAL A 208 5.08 11.80 -12.72
N GLY A 209 4.96 12.92 -13.45
CA GLY A 209 3.68 13.37 -14.02
C GLY A 209 3.08 12.36 -15.02
N SER A 210 3.92 11.78 -15.89
CA SER A 210 3.51 10.72 -16.83
C SER A 210 3.00 9.47 -16.11
N HIS A 211 3.67 9.06 -15.04
CA HIS A 211 3.22 7.93 -14.21
C HIS A 211 1.89 8.21 -13.51
N ALA A 212 1.69 9.43 -13.00
CA ALA A 212 0.41 9.86 -12.43
C ALA A 212 -0.72 9.78 -13.49
N THR A 213 -0.47 10.27 -14.71
CA THR A 213 -1.44 10.19 -15.82
C THR A 213 -1.79 8.73 -16.17
N GLY A 214 -0.79 7.85 -16.23
CA GLY A 214 -1.00 6.41 -16.47
C GLY A 214 -1.86 5.76 -15.39
N LEU A 215 -1.65 6.15 -14.12
CA LEU A 215 -2.44 5.67 -12.99
C LEU A 215 -3.90 6.15 -13.05
N ALA A 216 -4.12 7.43 -13.40
CA ALA A 216 -5.46 7.97 -13.59
C ALA A 216 -6.21 7.25 -14.72
N THR A 217 -5.54 7.00 -15.85
CA THR A 217 -6.09 6.27 -17.01
C THR A 217 -6.45 4.83 -16.64
N ALA A 218 -5.58 4.13 -15.92
CA ALA A 218 -5.85 2.76 -15.46
C ALA A 218 -7.04 2.71 -14.49
N ALA A 219 -7.14 3.67 -13.58
CA ALA A 219 -8.27 3.79 -12.65
C ALA A 219 -9.59 4.07 -13.40
N GLN A 220 -9.57 4.95 -14.40
CA GLN A 220 -10.74 5.24 -15.24
C GLN A 220 -11.17 4.00 -16.06
N LYS A 221 -10.23 3.25 -16.62
CA LYS A 221 -10.52 2.01 -17.36
C LYS A 221 -11.15 0.97 -16.45
N ALA A 222 -10.60 0.77 -15.24
CA ALA A 222 -11.18 -0.11 -14.25
C ALA A 222 -12.61 0.32 -13.89
N ALA A 223 -12.84 1.61 -13.62
CA ALA A 223 -14.17 2.15 -13.31
C ALA A 223 -15.19 1.82 -14.41
N LYS A 224 -14.81 2.01 -15.68
CA LYS A 224 -15.66 1.68 -16.83
C LYS A 224 -16.01 0.20 -16.88
N THR A 225 -15.01 -0.68 -16.77
CA THR A 225 -15.22 -2.14 -16.80
C THR A 225 -16.14 -2.61 -15.67
N TYR A 226 -16.02 -2.04 -14.47
CA TYR A 226 -16.93 -2.36 -13.37
C TYR A 226 -18.37 -1.92 -13.65
N ARG A 227 -18.59 -0.71 -14.19
CA ARG A 227 -19.93 -0.23 -14.58
C ARG A 227 -20.56 -1.08 -15.70
N ASP A 228 -19.77 -1.46 -16.70
CA ASP A 228 -20.24 -2.30 -17.80
C ASP A 228 -20.68 -3.68 -17.28
N HIS A 229 -19.93 -4.25 -16.33
CA HIS A 229 -20.28 -5.52 -15.69
C HIS A 229 -21.52 -5.42 -14.78
N GLU A 230 -21.69 -4.32 -14.05
CA GLU A 230 -22.88 -4.06 -13.23
C GLU A 230 -24.14 -3.93 -14.11
N THR A 231 -24.03 -3.20 -15.22
CA THR A 231 -25.14 -3.01 -16.19
C THR A 231 -25.54 -4.34 -16.84
N ALA A 232 -24.56 -5.15 -17.24
CA ALA A 232 -24.82 -6.48 -17.82
C ALA A 232 -25.47 -7.44 -16.80
N THR A 233 -25.04 -7.37 -15.54
CA THR A 233 -25.62 -8.21 -14.46
C THR A 233 -27.05 -7.79 -14.14
N ALA A 234 -27.34 -6.48 -14.10
CA ALA A 234 -28.69 -5.96 -13.90
C ALA A 234 -29.63 -6.34 -15.04
N ALA A 235 -29.18 -6.25 -16.30
CA ALA A 235 -29.96 -6.65 -17.46
C ALA A 235 -30.31 -8.15 -17.46
N ALA A 236 -29.36 -9.02 -17.05
CA ALA A 236 -29.58 -10.46 -16.97
C ALA A 236 -30.59 -10.84 -15.86
N LEU A 237 -30.58 -10.13 -14.74
CA LEU A 237 -31.55 -10.34 -13.64
C LEU A 237 -32.97 -9.91 -14.03
N ASP A 238 -33.10 -8.78 -14.74
CA ASP A 238 -34.39 -8.31 -15.27
C ASP A 238 -34.98 -9.26 -16.32
N GLU A 239 -34.14 -9.85 -17.18
CA GLU A 239 -34.59 -10.83 -18.18
C GLU A 239 -35.05 -12.14 -17.55
N HIS A 240 -34.40 -12.57 -16.46
CA HIS A 240 -34.84 -13.74 -15.69
C HIS A 240 -36.19 -13.48 -15.00
N ALA A 241 -36.39 -12.31 -14.39
CA ALA A 241 -37.63 -11.95 -13.71
C ALA A 241 -38.85 -11.79 -14.65
N ARG A 242 -38.63 -11.49 -15.94
CA ARG A 242 -39.72 -11.44 -16.95
C ARG A 242 -40.12 -12.80 -17.50
N ARG A 243 -39.31 -13.84 -17.28
CA ARG A 243 -39.54 -15.22 -17.77
C ARG A 243 -40.13 -16.16 -16.72
N SER A 244 -40.22 -15.72 -15.47
CA SER A 244 -40.87 -16.40 -14.33
C SER A 244 -42.25 -15.84 -14.07
#